data_AF-A0A2V7TBZ2-F1
#
_entry.id   AF-A0A2V7TBZ2-F1
#
_cell.length_a   1.000
_cell.length_b   1.000
_cell.length_c   1.000
_cell.angle_alpha   90.00
_cell.angle_beta   90.00
_cell.angle_gamma   90.00
#
_symmetry.space_group_name_H-M   'P 1'
#
loop_
_entity.id
_entity.type
_entity.pdbx_description
1 polymer ?
#
loop_
_entity_poly.entity_id
_entity_poly.type
_entity_poly.pdbx_seq_one_letter_code
_entity_poly.pdbx_strand_id
1 'polypeptide(L)'
;MTRTRIAGIAGGVGLLALAVWGGEYGTADWITIRRQLADERAKVAALRVEIDSLAKLARDLETNPAVQERVAREQFGMIRDGEVLYRVVPK
;
A
#
# COMPACT_ATOMS: atom_id res chain seq x y z
N MET A 1 -30.16 42.68 -29.37
CA MET A 1 -28.77 42.34 -29.01
C MET A 1 -27.89 42.53 -30.23
N THR A 2 -26.95 43.48 -30.17
CA THR A 2 -26.05 43.80 -31.28
C THR A 2 -25.13 42.61 -31.57
N ARG A 3 -25.01 42.24 -32.85
CA ARG A 3 -24.21 41.08 -33.33
C ARG A 3 -22.79 41.05 -32.76
N THR A 4 -22.22 42.22 -32.47
CA THR A 4 -20.91 42.40 -31.83
C THR A 4 -20.82 41.87 -30.40
N ARG A 5 -21.88 41.98 -29.59
CA ARG A 5 -21.90 41.39 -28.24
C ARG A 5 -21.94 39.87 -28.28
N ILE A 6 -22.69 39.30 -29.22
CA ILE A 6 -22.79 37.85 -29.39
C ILE A 6 -21.45 37.28 -29.88
N ALA A 7 -20.80 37.96 -30.84
CA ALA A 7 -19.47 37.59 -31.31
C ALA A 7 -18.41 37.67 -30.20
N GLY A 8 -18.46 38.70 -29.35
CA GLY A 8 -17.57 38.82 -28.20
C GLY A 8 -17.75 37.71 -27.16
N ILE A 9 -19.00 37.35 -26.84
CA ILE A 9 -19.30 36.25 -25.92
C ILE A 9 -18.86 34.91 -26.51
N ALA A 10 -19.17 34.65 -27.78
CA ALA A 10 -18.80 33.41 -28.45
C ALA A 10 -17.27 33.25 -28.57
N GLY A 11 -16.55 34.34 -28.86
CA GLY A 11 -15.08 34.35 -28.86
C GLY A 11 -14.49 34.10 -27.48
N GLY A 12 -15.04 34.73 -26.43
CA GLY A 12 -14.60 34.50 -25.05
C GLY A 12 -14.83 33.06 -24.57
N VAL A 13 -15.99 32.48 -24.89
CA VAL A 13 -16.29 31.08 -24.57
C VAL A 13 -15.38 30.13 -25.34
N GLY A 14 -15.10 30.42 -26.62
CA GLY A 14 -14.16 29.64 -27.43
C GLY A 14 -12.74 29.63 -26.86
N LEU A 15 -12.24 30.77 -26.40
CA LEU A 15 -10.92 30.87 -25.76
C LEU A 15 -10.86 30.14 -24.42
N LEU A 16 -11.92 30.21 -23.60
CA LEU A 16 -12.01 29.44 -22.35
C LEU A 16 -12.06 27.93 -22.62
N ALA A 17 -12.81 27.49 -23.63
CA ALA A 17 -12.85 26.09 -24.03
C ALA A 17 -11.47 25.60 -24.50
N LEU A 18 -10.76 26.40 -25.31
CA LEU A 18 -9.40 26.09 -25.74
C LEU A 18 -8.39 26.12 -24.60
N ALA A 19 -8.56 26.94 -23.57
CA ALA A 19 -7.69 26.90 -22.40
C ALA A 19 -7.90 25.65 -21.54
N VAL A 20 -9.14 25.15 -21.47
CA VAL A 20 -9.49 23.92 -20.73
C VAL A 20 -9.10 22.65 -21.52
N TRP A 21 -9.25 22.64 -22.84
CA TRP A 21 -8.92 21.49 -23.70
C TRP A 21 -7.50 21.51 -24.27
N GLY A 22 -6.93 22.69 -24.54
CA GLY A 22 -5.58 22.87 -25.07
C GLY A 22 -4.49 22.98 -24.00
N GLY A 23 -4.87 22.97 -22.71
CA GLY A 23 -3.96 22.64 -21.63
C GLY A 23 -3.71 21.13 -21.64
N GLU A 24 -2.89 20.67 -22.58
CA GLU A 24 -2.59 19.26 -22.91
C GLU A 24 -2.05 18.42 -21.73
N TYR A 25 -1.85 19.03 -20.56
CA TYR A 25 -1.62 18.39 -19.28
C TYR A 25 -2.40 19.17 -18.21
N GLY A 26 -3.68 18.86 -18.09
CA GLY A 26 -4.60 19.61 -17.25
C GLY A 26 -4.22 19.53 -15.77
N THR A 27 -4.50 20.58 -15.00
CA THR A 27 -4.38 20.60 -13.54
C THR A 27 -5.04 19.38 -12.86
N ALA A 28 -6.07 18.79 -13.50
CA ALA A 28 -6.70 17.54 -13.08
C ALA A 28 -5.77 16.31 -13.19
N ASP A 29 -4.95 16.21 -14.24
CA ASP A 29 -3.96 15.13 -14.38
C ASP A 29 -2.88 15.25 -13.31
N TRP A 30 -2.45 16.49 -13.00
CA TRP A 30 -1.53 16.72 -11.90
C TRP A 30 -2.08 16.28 -10.55
N ILE A 31 -3.36 16.55 -10.25
CA ILE A 31 -4.02 16.07 -9.03
C ILE A 31 -4.09 14.54 -9.03
N THR A 32 -4.39 13.94 -10.19
CA THR A 32 -4.50 12.48 -10.34
C THR A 32 -3.16 11.80 -10.11
N ILE A 33 -2.09 12.29 -10.74
CA ILE A 33 -0.72 11.80 -10.56
C ILE A 33 -0.25 11.99 -9.11
N ARG A 34 -0.59 13.12 -8.48
CA ARG A 34 -0.27 13.36 -7.05
C ARG A 34 -0.95 12.35 -6.14
N ARG A 35 -2.22 12.01 -6.41
CA ARG A 35 -2.96 10.98 -5.65
C ARG A 35 -2.33 9.60 -5.86
N GLN A 36 -2.10 9.20 -7.11
CA GLN A 36 -1.44 7.92 -7.43
C GLN A 36 -0.07 7.81 -6.76
N LEU A 37 0.73 8.88 -6.77
CA LEU A 37 2.03 8.90 -6.10
C LEU A 37 1.90 8.73 -4.58
N ALA A 38 0.89 9.35 -3.97
CA ALA A 38 0.64 9.23 -2.54
C ALA A 38 0.20 7.81 -2.16
N ASP A 39 -0.73 7.23 -2.92
CA ASP A 39 -1.22 5.86 -2.73
C ASP A 39 -0.09 4.85 -2.89
N GLU A 40 0.76 5.04 -3.90
CA GLU A 40 1.85 4.10 -4.20
C GLU A 40 2.93 4.18 -3.12
N ARG A 41 3.21 5.37 -2.60
CA ARG A 41 4.10 5.55 -1.45
C ARG A 41 3.55 4.89 -0.19
N ALA A 42 2.24 4.99 0.04
CA ALA A 42 1.60 4.34 1.18
C ALA A 42 1.71 2.80 1.07
N LYS A 43 1.47 2.24 -0.12
CA LYS A 43 1.65 0.80 -0.39
C LYS A 43 3.10 0.35 -0.16
N VAL A 44 4.08 1.10 -0.68
CA VAL A 44 5.51 0.81 -0.47
C VAL A 44 5.88 0.86 1.01
N ALA A 45 5.37 1.85 1.75
CA ALA A 45 5.62 1.96 3.18
C ALA A 45 5.04 0.76 3.96
N ALA A 46 3.82 0.33 3.63
CA ALA A 46 3.20 -0.84 4.24
C ALA A 46 4.00 -2.13 3.96
N LEU A 47 4.41 -2.35 2.70
CA LEU A 47 5.22 -3.50 2.32
C LEU A 47 6.59 -3.51 3.01
N ARG A 48 7.21 -2.35 3.21
CA ARG A 48 8.47 -2.26 3.95
C ARG A 48 8.31 -2.70 5.40
N VAL A 49 7.23 -2.28 6.07
CA VAL A 49 6.94 -2.72 7.44
C VAL A 49 6.74 -4.24 7.50
N GLU A 50 6.03 -4.80 6.52
CA GLU A 50 5.84 -6.26 6.44
C GLU A 50 7.17 -6.99 6.24
N ILE A 51 7.99 -6.56 5.28
CA ILE A 51 9.32 -7.12 5.03
C ILE A 51 10.20 -7.04 6.28
N ASP A 52 10.22 -5.89 6.96
CA ASP A 52 11.02 -5.70 8.17
C ASP A 52 10.55 -6.65 9.30
N SER A 53 9.24 -6.84 9.42
CA SER A 53 8.66 -7.77 10.40
C SER A 53 9.02 -9.23 10.10
N LEU A 54 8.95 -9.64 8.83
CA LEU A 54 9.29 -10.98 8.38
C LEU A 54 10.79 -11.23 8.52
N ALA A 55 11.62 -10.26 8.16
CA ALA A 55 13.07 -10.35 8.32
C ALA A 55 13.47 -10.46 9.79
N LYS A 56 12.78 -9.77 10.69
CA LYS A 56 12.97 -9.94 12.14
C LYS A 56 12.60 -11.36 12.58
N LEU A 57 11.44 -11.85 12.17
CA LEU A 57 11.01 -13.21 12.50
C LEU A 57 11.98 -14.27 11.98
N ALA A 58 12.45 -14.14 10.73
CA ALA A 58 13.43 -15.05 10.15
C ALA A 58 14.74 -15.07 10.97
N ARG A 59 15.26 -13.89 11.32
CA ARG A 59 16.45 -13.79 12.19
C ARG A 59 16.23 -14.42 13.56
N ASP A 60 15.07 -14.19 14.18
CA ASP A 60 14.74 -14.78 15.47
C ASP A 60 14.66 -16.31 15.38
N LEU A 61 14.09 -16.85 14.30
CA LEU A 61 14.07 -18.30 14.04
C LEU A 61 15.48 -18.88 13.81
N GLU A 62 16.40 -18.13 13.21
CA GLU A 62 17.77 -18.60 12.96
C GLU A 62 18.69 -18.49 14.19
N THR A 63 18.50 -17.45 15.00
CA THR A 63 19.51 -17.06 16.00
C THR A 63 19.01 -17.14 17.45
N ASN A 64 17.70 -17.18 17.70
CA ASN A 64 17.14 -17.19 19.05
C ASN A 64 16.64 -18.60 19.44
N PRO A 65 17.36 -19.30 20.34
CA PRO A 65 17.00 -20.66 20.75
C PRO A 65 15.62 -20.76 21.40
N ALA A 66 15.16 -19.73 22.10
CA ALA A 66 13.83 -19.74 22.72
C ALA A 66 12.70 -19.69 21.68
N VAL A 67 12.92 -18.93 20.59
CA VAL A 67 11.96 -18.86 19.47
C VAL A 67 11.96 -20.17 18.68
N GLN A 68 13.13 -20.75 18.45
CA GLN A 68 13.28 -22.08 17.84
C GLN A 68 12.56 -23.16 18.65
N GLU A 69 12.83 -23.24 19.95
CA GLU A 69 12.19 -24.21 20.83
C GLU A 69 10.67 -24.04 20.85
N ARG A 70 10.19 -22.80 20.97
CA ARG A 70 8.76 -22.52 20.94
C ARG A 70 8.11 -23.01 19.65
N VAL A 71 8.68 -22.69 18.49
CA VAL A 71 8.13 -23.10 17.19
C VAL A 71 8.25 -24.62 17.00
N ALA A 72 9.36 -25.24 17.41
CA ALA A 72 9.52 -26.69 17.40
C ALA A 72 8.43 -27.40 18.23
N ARG A 73 8.10 -26.87 19.41
CA ARG A 73 7.05 -27.41 20.29
C ARG A 73 5.64 -27.14 19.77
N GLU A 74 5.35 -25.92 19.35
CA GLU A 74 4.00 -25.47 18.96
C GLU A 74 3.58 -26.01 17.58
N GLN A 75 4.46 -25.92 16.58
CA GLN A 75 4.13 -26.27 15.19
C GLN A 75 4.44 -27.74 14.88
N PHE A 76 5.52 -28.28 15.46
CA PHE A 76 6.01 -29.62 15.14
C PHE A 76 5.81 -30.62 16.27
N GLY A 77 5.36 -30.19 17.47
CA GLY A 77 5.15 -31.08 18.61
C GLY A 77 6.43 -31.73 19.13
N MET A 78 7.59 -31.16 18.81
CA MET A 78 8.88 -31.72 19.21
C MET A 78 9.07 -31.60 20.72
N ILE A 79 9.70 -32.61 21.31
CA ILE A 79 10.06 -32.66 22.73
C ILE A 79 11.53 -33.01 22.85
N ARG A 80 12.17 -32.59 23.95
CA ARG A 80 13.54 -33.02 24.24
C ARG A 80 13.55 -34.47 24.71
N ASP A 81 14.70 -35.12 24.57
CA ASP A 81 14.90 -36.47 25.08
C ASP A 81 14.63 -36.50 26.60
N GLY A 82 13.75 -37.41 27.02
CA GLY A 82 13.32 -37.57 28.42
C GLY A 82 12.14 -36.70 28.85
N GLU A 83 11.60 -35.83 27.99
CA GLU A 83 10.35 -35.12 28.27
C GLU A 83 9.11 -35.96 27.87
N VAL A 84 7.96 -35.69 28.51
CA VAL A 84 6.67 -36.34 28.19
C VAL A 84 5.64 -35.26 27.84
N LEU A 85 5.09 -35.32 26.63
CA LEU A 85 4.04 -34.39 26.17
C LEU A 85 2.65 -34.93 26.55
N TYR A 86 1.93 -34.19 27.39
CA TYR A 86 0.52 -34.47 27.67
C TYR A 86 -0.39 -33.69 26.72
N ARG A 87 -1.22 -34.39 25.95
CA ARG A 87 -2.27 -33.78 25.11
C ARG A 87 -3.64 -34.13 25.68
N VAL A 88 -4.37 -33.12 26.13
CA VAL A 88 -5.74 -33.29 26.63
C VAL A 88 -6.69 -33.25 25.44
N VAL A 89 -7.44 -34.34 25.20
CA VAL A 89 -8.43 -34.42 24.12
C VAL A 89 -9.82 -34.37 24.76
N PRO A 90 -10.73 -33.48 24.31
CA PRO A 90 -12.11 -33.47 24.80
C PRO A 90 -12.85 -34.76 24.39
N LYS A 91 -13.77 -35.22 25.25
CA LYS A 91 -14.62 -36.40 25.02
C LYS A 91 -15.69 -36.15 23.98
#